data_AF-A0A897MPF1-F1
#
_entry.id   AF-A0A897MPF1-F1
#
_cell.length_a   1.000
_cell.length_b   1.000
_cell.length_c   1.000
_cell.angle_alpha   90.00
_cell.angle_beta   90.00
_cell.angle_gamma   90.00
#
_symmetry.space_group_name_H-M   'P 1'
#
loop_
_entity.id
_entity.type
_entity.pdbx_description
1 polymer ?
#
loop_
_entity_poly.entity_id
_entity_poly.type
_entity_poly.pdbx_seq_one_letter_code
_entity_poly.pdbx_strand_id
1 'polypeptide(L)' 'MSPGNNQDPLEALAALDTDPDRSEYDQELGKQVGIDAMRVANGELSEREFHEKYDKRLREEFGDDYTPAEVIADE' A
#
# COMPACT_ATOMS: atom_id res chain seq x y z
N MET A 1 27.58 -3.62 29.49
CA MET A 1 26.34 -3.87 28.73
C MET A 1 25.83 -2.51 28.30
N SER A 2 26.03 -2.12 27.04
CA SER A 2 25.42 -0.89 26.53
C SER A 2 23.89 -1.09 26.55
N PRO A 3 23.10 -0.16 27.08
CA PRO A 3 21.66 -0.24 26.93
C PRO A 3 21.38 -0.06 25.44
N GLY A 4 21.00 -1.15 24.78
CA GLY A 4 20.57 -1.12 23.40
C GLY A 4 19.40 -0.14 23.29
N ASN A 5 19.58 0.84 22.43
CA ASN A 5 18.65 1.93 22.15
C ASN A 5 17.29 1.36 21.69
N ASN A 6 16.39 1.07 22.64
CA ASN A 6 15.02 0.63 22.39
C ASN A 6 14.14 1.87 22.16
N GLN A 7 14.46 2.64 21.12
CA GLN A 7 13.60 3.73 20.69
C GLN A 7 12.45 3.12 19.91
N ASP A 8 11.23 3.32 20.41
CA ASP A 8 10.01 3.03 19.65
C ASP A 8 10.10 3.80 18.32
N PRO A 9 10.00 3.12 17.16
CA PRO A 9 10.09 3.80 15.87
C PRO A 9 9.05 4.91 15.72
N LEU A 10 7.89 4.82 16.38
CA LEU A 10 6.89 5.89 16.38
C LEU A 10 7.33 7.09 17.21
N GLU A 11 8.02 6.88 18.33
CA GLU A 11 8.58 7.96 19.16
C GLU A 11 9.72 8.67 18.40
N ALA A 12 10.55 7.92 17.68
CA ALA A 12 11.59 8.48 16.83
C ALA A 12 11.02 9.32 15.68
N LEU A 13 9.91 8.89 15.08
CA LEU A 13 9.19 9.66 14.06
C LEU A 13 8.53 10.92 14.64
N ALA A 14 7.94 10.81 15.84
CA ALA A 14 7.32 11.95 16.53
C ALA A 14 8.34 13.01 16.97
N ALA A 15 9.61 12.64 17.15
CA ALA A 15 10.70 13.55 17.47
C ALA A 15 11.27 14.30 16.25
N LEU A 16 10.78 14.03 15.03
CA LEU A 16 11.18 14.77 13.84
C LEU A 16 10.50 16.15 13.84
N ASP A 17 11.29 17.21 13.67
CA ASP A 17 10.81 18.60 13.62
C ASP A 17 10.14 18.97 12.28
N THR A 18 10.11 18.05 11.32
CA THR A 18 9.60 18.30 9.97
C THR A 18 8.77 17.14 9.49
N ASP A 19 7.60 17.43 8.92
CA ASP A 19 6.83 16.45 8.18
C ASP A 19 7.63 15.99 6.94
N PRO A 20 7.47 14.71 6.53
CA PRO A 20 8.03 14.27 5.26
C PRO A 20 7.38 15.03 4.10
N ASP A 21 8.15 15.21 3.03
CA ASP A 21 7.62 15.74 1.79
C ASP A 21 6.43 14.89 1.32
N ARG A 22 5.43 15.56 0.75
CA ARG A 22 4.29 14.85 0.18
C ARG A 22 4.78 13.98 -0.97
N SER A 23 4.40 12.72 -0.91
CA SER A 23 4.54 11.77 -2.01
C SER A 23 3.93 12.34 -3.28
N GLU A 24 4.60 12.12 -4.41
CA GLU A 24 4.03 12.37 -5.74
C GLU A 24 2.83 11.45 -6.03
N TYR A 25 2.82 10.27 -5.41
CA TYR A 25 1.73 9.31 -5.52
C TYR A 25 0.53 9.60 -4.59
N ASP A 26 -0.67 9.22 -5.03
CA ASP A 26 -1.92 9.25 -4.28
C ASP A 26 -1.90 8.25 -3.12
N GLN A 27 -1.63 8.79 -1.93
CA GLN A 27 -1.60 8.05 -0.67
C GLN A 27 -2.98 7.50 -0.27
N GLU A 28 -4.08 8.13 -0.67
CA GLU A 28 -5.42 7.63 -0.36
C GLU A 28 -5.77 6.43 -1.25
N LEU A 29 -5.38 6.44 -2.52
CA LEU A 29 -5.44 5.27 -3.39
C LEU A 29 -4.62 4.11 -2.78
N GLY A 30 -3.38 4.37 -2.36
CA GLY A 30 -2.52 3.36 -1.73
C GLY A 30 -3.15 2.72 -0.49
N LYS A 31 -3.74 3.53 0.41
CA LYS A 31 -4.46 3.03 1.59
C LYS A 31 -5.65 2.14 1.20
N GLN A 32 -6.45 2.57 0.22
CA GLN A 32 -7.60 1.79 -0.25
C GLN A 32 -7.17 0.44 -0.83
N VAL A 33 -6.13 0.42 -1.65
CA VAL A 33 -5.56 -0.80 -2.24
C VAL A 33 -5.09 -1.74 -1.13
N GLY A 34 -4.35 -1.23 -0.13
CA GLY A 34 -3.88 -2.05 0.99
C GLY A 34 -5.00 -2.67 1.82
N ILE A 35 -6.06 -1.91 2.11
CA ILE A 35 -7.23 -2.41 2.84
C ILE A 35 -7.91 -3.54 2.07
N ASP A 36 -8.16 -3.34 0.77
CA ASP A 36 -8.84 -4.37 -0.03
C ASP A 36 -7.93 -5.56 -0.34
N ALA A 37 -6.61 -5.40 -0.42
CA ALA A 37 -5.67 -6.51 -0.51
C ALA A 37 -5.74 -7.41 0.74
N MET A 38 -5.92 -6.83 1.93
CA MET A 38 -6.19 -7.60 3.16
C MET A 38 -7.53 -8.34 3.08
N ARG A 39 -8.55 -7.75 2.46
CA ARG A 39 -9.86 -8.40 2.27
C ARG A 39 -9.77 -9.56 1.28
N VAL A 40 -8.95 -9.45 0.24
CA VAL A 40 -8.61 -10.58 -0.65
C VAL A 40 -7.95 -11.70 0.15
N ALA A 41 -6.93 -11.39 0.94
CA ALA A 41 -6.24 -12.38 1.78
C ALA A 41 -7.17 -13.06 2.80
N ASN A 42 -8.21 -12.36 3.27
CA ASN A 42 -9.22 -12.90 4.17
C ASN A 42 -10.37 -13.65 3.46
N GLY A 43 -10.40 -13.70 2.13
CA GLY A 43 -11.49 -14.30 1.34
C GLY A 43 -12.78 -13.49 1.32
N GLU A 44 -12.73 -12.20 1.66
CA GLU A 44 -13.87 -11.27 1.70
C GLU A 44 -14.06 -10.49 0.39
N LEU A 45 -13.07 -10.54 -0.49
CA LEU A 45 -13.07 -9.92 -1.82
C LEU A 45 -12.35 -10.88 -2.78
N SER A 46 -12.92 -11.13 -3.96
CA SER A 46 -12.22 -11.96 -4.94
C SER A 46 -11.05 -11.21 -5.60
N GLU A 47 -10.01 -11.92 -6.02
CA GLU A 47 -8.89 -11.33 -6.77
C GLU A 47 -9.39 -10.62 -8.04
N ARG A 48 -10.33 -11.22 -8.75
CA ARG A 48 -10.94 -10.61 -9.94
C ARG A 48 -11.60 -9.26 -9.62
N GLU A 49 -12.42 -9.19 -8.58
CA GLU A 49 -13.06 -7.92 -8.17
C GLU A 49 -12.03 -6.88 -7.73
N PHE A 50 -10.95 -7.31 -7.06
CA PHE A 50 -9.84 -6.43 -6.68
C PHE A 50 -9.16 -5.84 -7.92
N HIS A 51 -8.79 -6.66 -8.90
CA HIS A 51 -8.16 -6.22 -10.14
C HIS A 51 -9.08 -5.32 -10.97
N GLU A 52 -10.34 -5.70 -11.17
CA GLU A 52 -11.34 -4.88 -11.86
C GLU A 52 -11.50 -3.49 -11.21
N LYS A 53 -11.41 -3.42 -9.88
CA LYS A 53 -11.54 -2.18 -9.11
C LYS A 53 -10.32 -1.26 -9.24
N TYR A 54 -9.11 -1.81 -9.31
CA TYR A 54 -7.87 -1.03 -9.17
C TYR A 54 -7.01 -0.91 -10.43
N ASP A 55 -7.06 -1.85 -11.37
CA ASP A 55 -6.15 -1.88 -12.53
C ASP A 55 -6.12 -0.55 -13.32
N LYS A 56 -7.30 0.01 -13.60
CA LYS A 56 -7.41 1.28 -14.31
C LYS A 56 -6.78 2.44 -13.51
N ARG A 57 -7.07 2.51 -12.21
CA ARG A 57 -6.60 3.58 -11.32
C ARG A 57 -5.09 3.49 -11.11
N LEU A 58 -4.56 2.28 -10.94
CA LEU A 58 -3.12 2.04 -10.81
C LEU A 58 -2.39 2.36 -12.12
N ARG A 59 -2.96 2.04 -13.28
CA ARG A 59 -2.39 2.45 -14.57
C ARG A 59 -2.40 3.97 -14.76
N GLU A 60 -3.44 4.66 -14.31
CA GLU A 60 -3.51 6.13 -14.34
C GLU A 60 -2.46 6.76 -13.41
N GLU A 61 -2.21 6.15 -12.26
CA GLU A 61 -1.28 6.65 -11.23
C GLU A 61 0.20 6.40 -11.59
N PHE A 62 0.52 5.16 -11.98
CA PHE A 62 1.90 4.70 -12.15
C PHE A 62 2.34 4.64 -13.63
N GLY A 63 1.42 4.85 -14.58
CA GLY A 63 1.72 4.89 -16.01
C GLY A 63 2.41 3.61 -16.52
N ASP A 64 3.54 3.79 -17.19
CA ASP A 64 4.32 2.71 -17.81
C ASP A 64 5.05 1.82 -16.79
N ASP A 65 5.23 2.29 -15.55
CA ASP A 65 5.86 1.48 -14.49
C ASP A 65 4.89 0.43 -13.91
N TYR A 66 3.60 0.55 -14.22
CA TYR A 66 2.59 -0.42 -13.78
C TYR A 66 2.49 -1.61 -14.72
N THR A 67 2.79 -2.79 -14.16
CA THR A 67 2.47 -4.08 -14.79
C THR A 67 1.29 -4.71 -14.06
N PRO A 68 0.14 -4.95 -14.74
CA PRO A 68 -0.96 -5.69 -14.15
C PRO A 68 -0.49 -7.07 -13.69
N ALA A 69 -1.07 -7.56 -12.58
CA ALA A 69 -0.80 -8.91 -12.15
C ALA A 69 -1.28 -9.92 -13.19
N GLU A 70 -0.56 -11.03 -13.34
CA GLU A 70 -1.10 -12.19 -14.03
C GLU A 70 -2.23 -12.74 -13.16
N VAL A 71 -3.48 -12.42 -13.51
CA VAL A 71 -4.68 -12.95 -12.85
C VAL A 71 -4.61 -14.48 -12.89
N ILE A 72 -4.44 -15.12 -11.73
CA ILE A 72 -4.65 -16.56 -11.61
C ILE A 72 -6.16 -16.74 -11.65
N ALA A 73 -6.69 -17.13 -12.81
CA ALA A 73 -8.11 -17.31 -12.99
C ALA A 73 -8.64 -18.40 -12.03
N ASP A 74 -9.58 -18.00 -11.17
CA ASP A 74 -10.52 -18.86 -10.42
C ASP A 74 -9.90 -19.91 -9.46
N GLU A 75 -9.41 -19.48 -8.29
CA GLU A 75 -9.35 -20.34 -7.09
C GLU A 75 -10.33 -19.88 -6.00
#